data_AF-A0A915ANC6-F1
#
_entry.id   AF-A0A915ANC6-F1
#
_cell.length_a   1.000
_cell.length_b   1.000
_cell.length_c   1.000
_cell.angle_alpha   90.00
_cell.angle_beta   90.00
_cell.angle_gamma   90.00
#
_symmetry.space_group_name_H-M   'P 1'
#
loop_
_entity.id
_entity.type
_entity.pdbx_description
1 polymer ?
#
loop_
_entity_poly.entity_id
_entity_poly.type
_entity_poly.pdbx_seq_one_letter_code
_entity_poly.pdbx_strand_id
1 'polypeptide(L)'
;MQRETQTKGRRSIRKMRRFIAAERSAMMEEQKKLMKARDAMDAARHEVKQARTNEMVEEKGKLYERYVHEFDTQAAKVASFPEKMPEDKENHQKEILEYFDVLATFHQNAAAMLSEHLSRLGVGSPMAAAAALST
;
A
#
# COMPACT_ATOMS: atom_id res chain seq x y z
N MET A 1 27.59 5.43 9.56
CA MET A 1 26.43 5.68 10.44
C MET A 1 25.29 6.41 9.72
N GLN A 2 25.47 7.63 9.23
CA GLN A 2 24.39 8.44 8.63
C GLN A 2 23.72 7.80 7.40
N ARG A 3 24.52 7.22 6.48
CA ARG A 3 24.01 6.55 5.26
C ARG A 3 23.21 5.29 5.57
N GLU A 4 23.67 4.50 6.54
CA GLU A 4 23.03 3.24 6.93
C GLU A 4 21.67 3.48 7.60
N THR A 5 21.58 4.45 8.50
CA THR A 5 20.33 4.89 9.11
C THR A 5 19.33 5.39 8.06
N GLN A 6 19.78 6.18 7.08
CA GLN A 6 18.93 6.62 5.98
C GLN A 6 18.41 5.44 5.14
N THR A 7 19.27 4.44 4.86
CA THR A 7 18.85 3.22 4.15
C THR A 7 17.83 2.42 4.96
N LYS A 8 18.05 2.26 6.28
CA LYS A 8 17.13 1.57 7.19
C LYS A 8 15.78 2.29 7.28
N GLY A 9 15.77 3.61 7.47
CA GLY A 9 14.54 4.40 7.53
C GLY A 9 13.76 4.42 6.21
N ARG A 10 14.44 4.38 5.05
CA ARG A 10 13.76 4.23 3.76
C ARG A 10 13.15 2.84 3.59
N ARG A 11 13.81 1.81 4.13
CA ARG A 11 13.34 0.42 4.06
C ARG A 11 12.13 0.20 4.95
N SER A 12 12.13 0.77 6.15
CA SER A 12 11.07 0.58 7.15
C SER A 12 9.72 1.15 6.73
N ILE A 13 9.64 2.04 5.74
CA ILE A 13 8.35 2.59 5.23
C ILE A 13 8.08 2.20 3.77
N ARG A 14 8.78 1.19 3.25
CA ARG A 14 8.79 0.89 1.82
C ARG A 14 7.43 0.40 1.31
N LYS A 15 6.77 -0.50 2.04
CA LYS A 15 5.48 -1.06 1.60
C LYS A 15 4.41 0.02 1.67
N MET A 16 4.31 0.79 2.76
CA MET A 16 3.40 1.95 2.86
C MET A 16 3.56 2.91 1.67
N ARG A 17 4.81 3.26 1.31
CA ARG A 17 5.06 4.15 0.17
C ARG A 17 4.60 3.55 -1.15
N ARG A 18 4.82 2.25 -1.36
CA ARG A 18 4.38 1.54 -2.57
C ARG A 18 2.86 1.45 -2.63
N PHE A 19 2.21 1.20 -1.50
CA PHE A 19 0.77 1.11 -1.39
C PHE A 19 0.11 2.42 -1.84
N ILE A 20 0.59 3.55 -1.32
CA ILE A 20 0.10 4.89 -1.67
C ILE A 20 0.39 5.24 -3.13
N ALA A 21 1.59 4.92 -3.62
CA ALA A 21 2.03 5.33 -4.95
C ALA A 21 1.38 4.54 -6.09
N ALA A 22 1.10 3.25 -5.90
CA ALA A 22 0.75 2.36 -7.01
C ALA A 22 -0.30 1.28 -6.69
N GLU A 23 -0.27 0.66 -5.52
CA GLU A 23 -1.14 -0.51 -5.29
C GLU A 23 -2.60 -0.08 -5.14
N ARG A 24 -2.85 1.04 -4.45
CA ARG A 24 -4.20 1.61 -4.35
C ARG A 24 -4.78 1.94 -5.72
N SER A 25 -4.01 2.59 -6.61
CA SER A 25 -4.50 2.94 -7.95
C SER A 25 -4.72 1.70 -8.81
N ALA A 26 -3.84 0.70 -8.71
CA ALA A 26 -4.01 -0.58 -9.39
C ALA A 26 -5.30 -1.29 -8.94
N MET A 27 -5.60 -1.33 -7.63
CA MET A 27 -6.85 -1.92 -7.12
C MET A 27 -8.10 -1.22 -7.69
N MET A 28 -8.07 0.11 -7.76
CA MET A 28 -9.18 0.89 -8.33
C MET A 28 -9.37 0.61 -9.83
N GLU A 29 -8.28 0.46 -10.59
CA GLU A 29 -8.35 0.10 -12.01
C GLU A 29 -8.91 -1.31 -12.21
N GLU A 30 -8.54 -2.27 -11.36
CA GLU A 30 -9.12 -3.62 -11.40
C GLU A 30 -10.61 -3.63 -11.04
N GLN A 31 -11.05 -2.78 -10.11
CA GLN A 31 -12.48 -2.57 -9.83
C GLN A 31 -13.21 -1.97 -11.04
N LYS A 32 -12.59 -1.01 -11.74
CA LYS A 32 -13.15 -0.41 -12.95
C LYS A 32 -13.29 -1.43 -14.08
N LYS A 33 -12.33 -2.35 -14.24
CA LYS A 33 -12.42 -3.49 -15.17
C LYS A 33 -13.60 -4.40 -14.82
N LEU A 34 -13.80 -4.70 -13.53
CA LEU A 34 -14.95 -5.49 -13.08
C LEU A 34 -16.28 -4.85 -13.47
N MET A 35 -16.41 -3.53 -13.28
CA MET A 35 -17.63 -2.80 -13.69
C MET A 35 -17.88 -2.93 -15.21
N LYS A 36 -16.84 -2.79 -16.03
CA LYS A 36 -16.95 -2.97 -17.48
C LYS A 36 -17.32 -4.39 -17.87
N ALA A 37 -16.72 -5.39 -17.23
CA ALA A 37 -17.04 -6.80 -17.48
C ALA A 37 -18.49 -7.12 -17.11
N ARG A 38 -19.00 -6.58 -16.00
CA ARG A 38 -20.41 -6.68 -15.61
C ARG A 38 -21.31 -6.08 -16.68
N ASP A 39 -21.03 -4.85 -17.11
CA ASP A 39 -21.87 -4.15 -18.10
C ASP A 39 -21.90 -4.90 -19.44
N ALA A 40 -20.76 -5.46 -19.88
CA ALA A 40 -20.67 -6.31 -21.07
C ALA A 40 -21.45 -7.62 -20.91
N MET A 41 -21.33 -8.29 -19.76
CA MET A 41 -22.08 -9.50 -19.43
C MET A 41 -23.60 -9.24 -19.43
N ASP A 42 -24.06 -8.14 -18.82
CA ASP A 42 -25.47 -7.78 -18.78
C ASP A 42 -26.02 -7.44 -20.18
N ALA A 43 -25.23 -6.74 -21.00
CA ALA A 43 -25.58 -6.48 -22.40
C ALA A 43 -25.73 -7.79 -23.19
N ALA A 44 -24.75 -8.70 -23.10
CA ALA A 44 -24.81 -9.99 -23.77
C ALA A 44 -25.99 -10.86 -23.29
N ARG A 45 -26.27 -10.84 -21.98
CA ARG A 45 -27.47 -11.49 -21.41
C ARG A 45 -28.75 -10.94 -22.01
N HIS A 46 -28.82 -9.62 -22.22
CA HIS A 46 -29.97 -9.00 -22.87
C HIS A 46 -30.10 -9.43 -24.33
N GLU A 47 -29.00 -9.52 -25.07
CA GLU A 47 -29.02 -9.96 -26.47
C GLU A 47 -29.49 -11.40 -26.63
N VAL A 48 -29.11 -12.31 -25.72
CA VAL A 48 -29.60 -13.69 -25.69
C VAL A 48 -31.12 -13.71 -25.49
N LYS A 49 -31.64 -12.90 -24.56
CA LYS A 49 -33.10 -12.79 -24.32
C LYS A 49 -33.87 -12.25 -25.51
N GLN A 50 -33.23 -11.42 -26.35
CA GLN A 50 -33.82 -10.84 -27.56
C GLN A 50 -33.69 -11.74 -28.80
N ALA A 51 -33.00 -12.89 -28.69
CA ALA A 51 -32.85 -13.82 -29.80
C ALA A 51 -34.20 -14.46 -30.16
N ARG A 52 -34.47 -14.56 -31.47
CA ARG A 52 -35.76 -15.04 -32.00
C ARG A 52 -35.70 -16.43 -32.64
N THR A 53 -34.49 -16.93 -32.86
CA THR A 53 -34.23 -18.25 -33.45
C THR A 53 -33.28 -19.03 -32.56
N ASN A 54 -33.35 -20.36 -32.61
CA ASN A 54 -32.47 -21.22 -31.80
C ASN A 54 -30.99 -21.03 -32.18
N GLU A 55 -30.68 -20.85 -33.46
CA GLU A 55 -29.31 -20.56 -33.91
C GLU A 55 -28.77 -19.26 -33.28
N MET A 56 -29.57 -18.19 -33.22
CA MET A 56 -29.17 -16.94 -32.57
C MET A 56 -29.01 -17.09 -31.06
N VAL A 57 -29.84 -17.93 -30.42
CA VAL A 57 -29.71 -18.22 -28.98
C VAL A 57 -28.38 -18.92 -28.72
N GLU A 58 -27.99 -19.91 -29.53
CA GLU A 58 -26.72 -20.60 -29.37
C GLU A 58 -25.52 -19.69 -29.60
N GLU A 59 -25.53 -18.90 -30.67
CA GLU A 59 -24.42 -18.00 -31.00
C GLU A 59 -24.21 -16.94 -29.91
N LYS A 60 -25.29 -16.25 -29.51
CA LYS A 60 -25.24 -15.24 -28.46
C LYS A 60 -25.00 -15.85 -27.08
N GLY A 61 -25.49 -17.07 -26.85
CA GLY A 61 -25.26 -17.82 -25.61
C GLY A 61 -23.77 -18.08 -25.40
N LYS A 62 -23.04 -18.52 -26.43
CA LYS A 62 -21.58 -18.70 -26.38
C LYS A 62 -20.83 -17.39 -26.11
N LEU A 63 -21.34 -16.26 -26.57
CA LEU A 63 -20.76 -14.95 -26.27
C LEU A 63 -21.02 -14.55 -24.82
N TYR A 64 -22.26 -14.74 -24.35
CA TYR A 64 -22.62 -14.50 -22.96
C TYR A 64 -21.78 -15.34 -21.99
N GLU A 65 -21.61 -16.64 -22.24
CA GLU A 65 -20.76 -17.52 -21.43
C GLU A 65 -19.32 -17.03 -21.32
N ARG A 66 -18.76 -16.50 -22.41
CA ARG A 66 -17.42 -15.89 -22.39
C ARG A 66 -17.36 -14.67 -21.47
N TYR A 67 -18.36 -13.79 -21.51
CA TYR A 67 -18.42 -12.63 -20.64
C TYR A 67 -18.70 -12.98 -19.18
N VAL A 68 -19.45 -14.06 -18.90
CA VAL A 68 -19.62 -14.60 -17.54
C VAL A 68 -18.26 -15.04 -17.01
N HIS A 69 -17.51 -15.82 -17.77
CA HIS A 69 -16.18 -16.28 -17.36
C HIS A 69 -15.21 -15.10 -17.10
N GLU A 70 -15.23 -14.08 -17.96
CA GLU A 70 -14.42 -12.86 -17.78
C GLU A 70 -14.83 -12.09 -16.52
N PHE A 71 -16.13 -11.93 -16.28
CA PHE A 71 -16.66 -11.31 -15.07
C PHE A 71 -16.23 -12.08 -13.81
N ASP A 72 -16.41 -13.40 -13.78
CA ASP A 72 -16.07 -14.24 -12.64
C ASP A 72 -14.57 -14.20 -12.33
N THR A 73 -13.73 -14.27 -13.37
CA THR A 73 -12.28 -14.16 -13.22
C THR A 73 -11.89 -12.80 -12.61
N GLN A 74 -12.47 -11.71 -13.12
CA GLN A 74 -12.19 -10.37 -12.63
C GLN A 74 -12.77 -10.14 -11.22
N ALA A 75 -13.93 -10.70 -10.92
CA ALA A 75 -14.59 -10.63 -9.62
C ALA A 75 -13.76 -11.34 -8.55
N ALA A 76 -13.26 -12.53 -8.83
CA ALA A 76 -12.37 -13.27 -7.95
C ALA A 76 -11.09 -12.47 -7.64
N LYS A 77 -10.50 -11.83 -8.66
CA LYS A 77 -9.33 -10.97 -8.47
C LYS A 77 -9.63 -9.80 -7.55
N VAL A 78 -10.74 -9.07 -7.76
CA VAL A 78 -11.13 -7.93 -6.91
C VAL A 78 -11.51 -8.38 -5.49
N ALA A 79 -12.18 -9.52 -5.35
CA ALA A 79 -12.55 -10.10 -4.06
C ALA A 79 -11.33 -10.50 -3.21
N SER A 80 -10.20 -10.81 -3.84
CA SER A 80 -8.96 -11.11 -3.12
C SER A 80 -8.31 -9.89 -2.45
N PHE A 81 -8.68 -8.65 -2.81
CA PHE A 81 -8.06 -7.48 -2.20
C PHE A 81 -8.50 -7.25 -0.75
N PRO A 82 -9.80 -7.27 -0.41
CA PRO A 82 -10.24 -7.19 0.99
C PRO A 82 -9.66 -8.29 1.88
N GLU A 83 -9.39 -9.49 1.34
CA GLU A 83 -8.79 -10.60 2.09
C GLU A 83 -7.36 -10.29 2.55
N LYS A 84 -6.58 -9.53 1.76
CA LYS A 84 -5.19 -9.15 2.09
C LYS A 84 -5.08 -7.89 2.93
N MET A 85 -6.13 -7.06 2.95
CA MET A 85 -6.14 -5.79 3.67
C MET A 85 -5.77 -5.88 5.16
N PRO A 86 -6.21 -6.89 5.94
CA PRO A 86 -5.79 -7.04 7.34
C PRO A 86 -4.28 -7.23 7.48
N GLU A 87 -3.68 -8.10 6.66
CA GLU A 87 -2.24 -8.36 6.66
C GLU A 87 -1.46 -7.11 6.25
N ASP A 88 -1.91 -6.39 5.21
CA ASP A 88 -1.31 -5.13 4.78
C ASP A 88 -1.34 -4.08 5.89
N LYS A 89 -2.46 -3.95 6.61
CA LYS A 89 -2.56 -3.04 7.77
C LYS A 89 -1.59 -3.41 8.88
N GLU A 90 -1.49 -4.68 9.23
CA GLU A 90 -0.55 -5.14 10.25
C GLU A 90 0.91 -4.87 9.83
N ASN A 91 1.23 -5.13 8.56
CA ASN A 91 2.54 -4.82 7.99
C ASN A 91 2.84 -3.31 8.07
N HIS A 92 1.89 -2.45 7.73
CA HIS A 92 2.07 -1.00 7.82
C HIS A 92 2.26 -0.53 9.27
N GLN A 93 1.56 -1.13 10.25
CA GLN A 93 1.78 -0.82 11.66
C GLN A 93 3.21 -1.16 12.11
N LYS A 94 3.72 -2.34 11.73
CA LYS A 94 5.10 -2.75 12.00
C LYS A 94 6.11 -1.78 11.36
N GLU A 95 5.87 -1.40 10.12
CA GLU A 95 6.69 -0.43 9.38
C GLU A 95 6.80 0.95 10.09
N ILE A 96 5.68 1.43 10.68
CA ILE A 96 5.68 2.68 11.46
C ILE A 96 6.57 2.55 12.70
N LEU A 97 6.44 1.44 13.45
CA LEU A 97 7.25 1.21 14.64
C LEU A 97 8.74 1.14 14.30
N GLU A 98 9.10 0.34 13.29
CA GLU A 98 10.49 0.24 12.82
C GLU A 98 11.07 1.60 12.39
N TYR A 99 10.26 2.45 11.75
CA TYR A 99 10.69 3.78 11.36
C TYR A 99 11.02 4.66 12.58
N PHE A 100 10.17 4.64 13.60
CA PHE A 100 10.41 5.40 14.83
C PHE A 100 11.63 4.88 15.60
N ASP A 101 11.87 3.57 15.63
CA ASP A 101 13.07 2.99 16.25
C ASP A 101 14.35 3.45 15.54
N VAL A 102 14.34 3.47 14.21
CA VAL A 102 15.47 3.99 13.41
C VAL A 102 15.70 5.47 13.69
N LEU A 103 14.62 6.26 13.81
CA LEU A 103 14.69 7.69 14.09
C LEU A 103 15.21 7.96 15.52
N ALA A 104 14.74 7.21 16.52
CA ALA A 104 15.21 7.31 17.89
C ALA A 104 16.70 6.99 17.98
N THR A 105 17.13 5.89 17.36
CA THR A 105 18.55 5.49 17.30
C THR A 105 19.40 6.58 16.64
N PHE A 106 18.90 7.19 15.55
CA PHE A 106 19.58 8.30 14.90
C PHE A 106 19.81 9.49 15.84
N HIS A 107 18.76 9.94 16.52
CA HIS A 107 18.84 11.09 17.41
C HIS A 107 19.71 10.83 18.63
N GLN A 108 19.64 9.63 19.23
CA GLN A 108 20.53 9.23 20.32
C GLN A 108 22.00 9.28 19.89
N ASN A 109 22.32 8.69 18.73
CA ASN A 109 23.68 8.71 18.20
C ASN A 109 24.16 10.13 17.86
N ALA A 110 23.29 10.97 17.28
CA ALA A 110 23.61 12.36 16.99
C ALA A 110 23.88 13.18 18.27
N ALA A 111 23.06 12.99 19.31
CA ALA A 111 23.23 13.63 20.60
C ALA A 111 24.53 13.20 21.29
N ALA A 112 24.88 11.91 21.23
CA ALA A 112 26.14 11.39 21.77
C ALA A 112 27.35 12.01 21.06
N MET A 113 27.37 12.02 19.72
CA MET A 113 28.45 12.64 18.94
C MET A 113 28.59 14.13 19.23
N LEU A 114 27.48 14.86 19.34
CA LEU A 114 27.49 16.27 19.66
C LEU A 114 28.06 16.53 21.06
N SER A 115 27.64 15.73 22.04
CA SER A 115 28.11 15.84 23.42
C SER A 115 29.62 15.57 23.55
N GLU A 116 30.12 14.56 22.83
CA GLU A 116 31.55 14.26 22.73
C GLU A 116 32.32 15.44 22.11
N HIS A 117 31.80 16.02 21.03
CA HIS A 117 32.44 17.14 20.35
C HIS A 117 32.48 18.41 21.21
N LEU A 118 31.37 18.74 21.89
CA LEU A 118 31.30 19.89 22.80
C LEU A 118 32.25 19.73 23.98
N SER A 119 32.36 18.52 24.54
CA SER A 119 33.31 18.21 25.61
C SER A 119 34.76 18.47 25.18
N ARG A 120 35.12 18.12 23.95
CA ARG A 120 36.46 18.40 23.38
C ARG A 120 36.74 19.90 23.20
N LEU A 121 35.70 20.70 22.98
CA LEU A 121 35.81 22.16 22.84
C LEU A 121 35.81 22.88 24.19
N GLY A 122 35.77 22.15 25.32
CA GLY A 122 35.69 22.74 26.66
C GLY A 122 34.32 23.37 26.98
N VAL A 123 33.31 23.12 26.14
CA VAL A 123 31.94 23.59 26.35
C VAL A 123 31.22 22.57 27.24
N GLY A 124 30.79 23.00 28.43
CA GLY A 124 29.98 22.16 29.32
C GLY A 124 28.69 21.69 28.64
N SER A 125 28.17 20.53 29.07
CA SER A 125 26.98 19.91 28.47
C SER A 125 25.83 20.93 28.33
N PRO A 126 25.29 21.16 27.11
CA PRO A 126 24.15 22.06 26.91
C PRO A 126 22.93 21.64 27.72
N MET A 127 22.78 20.34 27.98
CA MET A 127 21.71 19.82 28.83
C MET A 127 21.88 20.21 30.30
N ALA A 128 23.11 20.25 30.81
CA ALA A 128 23.38 20.72 32.17
C ALA A 128 23.13 22.23 32.31
N ALA A 129 23.49 23.01 31.28
CA ALA A 129 23.20 24.44 31.23
C ALA A 129 21.69 24.75 31.10
N ALA A 130 20.96 24.01 30.29
CA ALA A 130 19.50 24.16 30.16
C ALA A 130 18.74 23.74 31.43
N ALA A 131 19.18 22.68 32.11
CA ALA A 131 18.62 22.27 33.39
C ALA A 131 18.89 23.30 34.51
N ALA A 132 20.08 23.92 34.52
CA ALA A 132 20.44 24.96 35.48
C ALA A 132 19.71 26.31 35.28
N LEU A 133 19.20 26.57 34.07
CA LEU A 133 18.38 27.76 33.76
C LEU A 133 16.89 27.55 34.06
N SER A 134 16.47 26.32 34.38
CA SER A 134 15.06 25.96 34.64
C SER A 134 14.73 25.86 36.15
N THR A 135 15.69 26.21 37.01
CA THR A 135 15.58 26.29 38.48
C THR A 135 15.80 27.71 38.94
#